data_AF-A0A969HZ24-F1
#
_entry.id   AF-A0A969HZ24-F1
#
_cell.length_a   1.000
_cell.length_b   1.000
_cell.length_c   1.000
_cell.angle_alpha   90.00
_cell.angle_beta   90.00
_cell.angle_gamma   90.00
#
_symmetry.space_group_name_H-M   'P 1'
#
loop_
_entity.id
_entity.type
_entity.pdbx_description
1 polymer ?
#
loop_
_entity_poly.entity_id
_entity_poly.type
_entity_poly.pdbx_seq_one_letter_code
_entity_poly.pdbx_strand_id
1 'polypeptide(L)'
;MMNEASDGYVRIPRSALSRIYLEHVTSAIDPSVATPDLAATQSDAMAGYTEWCGRWREIEFSVGWDWALVSGVIVVLAPATIRTNVLLLMESGFAAPPMLTRVYLLEWMETQPWRETIVKLLP
;
A
#
# COMPACT_ATOMS: atom_id res chain seq x y z
N MET A 1 -21.70 4.04 17.23
CA MET A 1 -21.31 4.57 15.91
C MET A 1 -20.04 5.38 16.12
N MET A 2 -18.86 4.76 16.01
CA MET A 2 -17.57 5.44 16.19
C MET A 2 -16.95 5.62 14.81
N ASN A 3 -17.48 6.56 14.02
CA ASN A 3 -16.98 6.79 12.66
C ASN A 3 -16.58 8.24 12.37
N GLU A 4 -16.38 9.04 13.41
CA GLU A 4 -15.83 10.39 13.27
C GLU A 4 -14.81 10.62 14.38
N ALA A 5 -13.59 10.14 14.17
CA ALA A 5 -12.48 10.85 14.78
C ALA A 5 -12.05 11.91 13.76
N SER A 6 -11.95 13.16 14.18
CA SER A 6 -11.53 14.29 13.34
C SER A 6 -10.05 14.24 12.93
N ASP A 7 -9.42 13.08 13.05
CA ASP A 7 -7.99 12.86 12.81
C ASP A 7 -7.68 12.46 11.36
N GLY A 8 -8.70 12.39 10.51
CA GLY A 8 -8.56 12.07 9.09
C GLY A 8 -8.37 10.58 8.81
N TYR A 9 -8.42 9.70 9.82
CA TYR A 9 -8.26 8.26 9.62
C TYR A 9 -9.59 7.53 9.41
N VAL A 10 -9.64 6.71 8.37
CA VAL A 10 -10.70 5.74 8.11
C VAL A 10 -10.42 4.47 8.91
N ARG A 11 -11.34 4.10 9.80
CA ARG A 11 -11.21 2.93 10.67
C ARG A 11 -11.89 1.72 10.05
N ILE A 12 -11.10 0.72 9.68
CA ILE A 12 -11.58 -0.47 8.97
C ILE A 12 -11.32 -1.71 9.83
N PRO A 13 -12.32 -2.55 10.14
CA PRO A 13 -12.06 -3.84 10.78
C PRO A 13 -11.09 -4.68 9.94
N ARG A 14 -10.02 -5.25 10.54
CA ARG A 14 -9.06 -6.09 9.79
C ARG A 14 -9.76 -7.20 9.01
N SER A 15 -10.77 -7.83 9.60
CA SER A 15 -11.56 -8.89 8.96
C SER A 15 -12.33 -8.44 7.70
N ALA A 16 -12.59 -7.14 7.56
CA ALA A 16 -13.28 -6.57 6.41
C ALA A 16 -12.41 -6.42 5.17
N LEU A 17 -11.08 -6.41 5.31
CA LEU A 17 -10.14 -6.22 4.18
C LEU A 17 -10.36 -7.23 3.05
N SER A 18 -10.67 -8.48 3.39
CA SER A 18 -10.97 -9.55 2.42
C SER A 18 -12.15 -9.26 1.48
N ARG A 19 -12.98 -8.25 1.78
CA ARG A 19 -14.17 -7.86 1.02
C ARG A 19 -13.98 -6.54 0.28
N ILE A 20 -12.82 -5.92 0.41
CA ILE A 20 -12.50 -4.64 -0.20
C ILE A 20 -11.57 -4.87 -1.39
N TYR A 21 -11.92 -4.25 -2.51
CA TYR A 21 -11.09 -4.19 -3.70
C TYR A 21 -10.51 -2.79 -3.84
N LEU A 22 -9.28 -2.72 -4.35
CA LEU A 22 -8.63 -1.47 -4.68
C LEU A 22 -8.83 -1.13 -6.15
N GLU A 23 -9.08 0.15 -6.41
CA GLU A 23 -9.07 0.74 -7.74
C GLU A 23 -7.74 1.46 -7.96
N HIS A 24 -7.13 1.19 -9.11
CA HIS A 24 -5.85 1.80 -9.49
C HIS A 24 -6.06 3.28 -9.83
N VAL A 25 -5.24 4.15 -9.25
CA VAL A 25 -5.28 5.59 -9.55
C VAL A 25 -4.12 5.97 -10.47
N THR A 26 -2.88 5.65 -10.06
CA THR A 26 -1.70 5.95 -10.86
C THR A 26 -0.51 5.08 -10.43
N SER A 27 0.42 4.86 -11.35
CA SER A 27 1.73 4.28 -11.08
C SER A 27 2.76 4.96 -11.97
N ALA A 28 3.98 5.12 -11.47
CA ALA A 28 5.08 5.66 -12.25
C ALA A 28 6.41 5.03 -11.82
N ILE A 29 7.35 4.97 -12.76
CA ILE A 29 8.78 4.75 -12.46
C ILE A 29 9.32 6.08 -11.92
N ASP A 30 9.95 6.02 -10.76
CA ASP A 30 10.54 7.17 -10.09
C ASP A 30 11.91 6.78 -9.51
N PRO A 31 13.01 7.16 -10.17
CA PRO A 31 14.35 6.86 -9.69
C PRO A 31 14.67 7.46 -8.32
N SER A 32 13.95 8.49 -7.87
CA SER A 32 14.16 9.09 -6.54
C SER A 32 13.69 8.18 -5.39
N VAL A 33 12.88 7.17 -5.70
CA VAL A 33 12.40 6.16 -4.76
C VAL A 33 13.42 5.03 -4.55
N ALA A 34 14.40 4.88 -5.45
CA ALA A 34 15.41 3.84 -5.34
C ALA A 34 16.24 4.03 -4.05
N THR A 35 16.34 2.97 -3.24
CA THR A 35 17.20 3.01 -2.06
C THR A 35 18.68 2.94 -2.47
N PRO A 36 19.60 3.51 -1.66
CA PRO A 36 21.04 3.42 -1.95
C PRO A 36 21.52 1.98 -2.13
N ASP A 37 20.99 1.04 -1.34
CA ASP A 37 21.31 -0.38 -1.41
C ASP A 37 20.83 -1.01 -2.72
N LEU A 38 19.64 -0.64 -3.19
CA LEU A 38 19.09 -1.09 -4.47
C LEU A 38 19.96 -0.57 -5.63
N ALA A 39 20.32 0.70 -5.62
CA ALA A 39 21.17 1.32 -6.63
C ALA A 39 22.60 0.74 -6.64
N ALA A 40 23.13 0.34 -5.47
CA ALA A 40 24.46 -0.24 -5.35
C ALA A 40 24.53 -1.70 -5.83
N THR A 41 23.42 -2.43 -5.80
CA THR A 41 23.38 -3.87 -6.10
C THR A 41 22.96 -4.19 -7.53
N GLN A 42 22.21 -3.31 -8.20
CA GLN A 42 21.73 -3.52 -9.58
C GLN A 42 21.74 -2.21 -10.36
N SER A 43 22.56 -2.15 -11.42
CA SER A 43 22.65 -0.96 -12.28
C SER A 43 21.35 -0.64 -13.03
N ASP A 44 20.51 -1.65 -13.25
CA ASP A 44 19.23 -1.55 -13.96
C ASP A 44 18.03 -1.65 -13.01
N ALA A 45 18.23 -1.42 -11.70
CA ALA A 45 17.12 -1.44 -10.76
C ALA A 45 16.11 -0.34 -11.11
N MET A 46 14.86 -0.76 -11.34
CA MET A 46 13.74 0.16 -11.52
C MET A 46 12.96 0.25 -10.22
N ALA A 47 12.69 1.46 -9.78
CA ALA A 47 11.84 1.72 -8.64
C ALA A 47 10.78 2.74 -9.01
N GLY A 48 9.72 2.80 -8.21
CA GLY A 48 8.65 3.74 -8.43
C GLY A 48 7.60 3.68 -7.35
N TYR A 49 6.47 4.32 -7.62
CA TYR A 49 5.34 4.33 -6.71
C TYR A 49 4.07 3.87 -7.40
N THR A 50 3.08 3.53 -6.59
CA THR A 50 1.72 3.30 -7.03
C THR A 50 0.75 3.83 -6.00
N GLU A 51 -0.36 4.41 -6.47
CA GLU A 51 -1.43 4.97 -5.65
C GLU A 51 -2.75 4.30 -6.04
N TRP A 52 -3.51 3.94 -5.01
CA TRP A 52 -4.78 3.23 -5.11
C TRP A 52 -5.80 3.85 -4.17
N CYS A 53 -7.07 3.70 -4.52
CA CYS A 53 -8.17 4.04 -3.64
C CYS A 53 -9.09 2.84 -3.44
N GLY A 54 -9.87 2.90 -2.36
CA GLY A 54 -10.91 1.93 -2.10
C GLY A 54 -12.03 2.58 -1.31
N ARG A 55 -13.11 1.83 -1.12
CA ARG A 55 -14.26 2.28 -0.34
C ARG A 55 -14.62 1.24 0.71
N TRP A 56 -14.85 1.70 1.94
CA TRP A 56 -15.44 0.90 3.00
C TRP A 56 -16.72 1.55 3.47
N ARG A 57 -17.85 0.88 3.21
CA ARG A 57 -19.20 1.47 3.31
C ARG A 57 -19.29 2.69 2.39
N GLU A 58 -19.57 3.87 2.93
CA GLU A 58 -19.69 5.13 2.17
C GLU A 58 -18.42 6.01 2.27
N ILE A 59 -17.34 5.51 2.87
CA ILE A 59 -16.12 6.29 3.10
C ILE A 59 -15.00 5.81 2.17
N GLU A 60 -14.45 6.75 1.40
CA GLU A 60 -13.27 6.53 0.57
C GLU A 60 -11.99 6.58 1.40
N PHE A 61 -11.03 5.75 1.02
CA PHE A 61 -9.71 5.74 1.60
C PHE A 61 -8.66 5.58 0.49
N SER A 62 -7.43 5.95 0.81
CA SER A 62 -6.29 5.80 -0.09
C SER A 62 -5.21 4.91 0.52
N VAL A 63 -4.50 4.22 -0.37
CA VAL A 63 -3.30 3.46 -0.03
C VAL A 63 -2.32 3.56 -1.19
N GLY A 64 -1.09 3.94 -0.87
CA GLY A 64 0.00 4.06 -1.82
C GLY A 64 1.27 3.47 -1.25
N TRP A 65 2.10 2.91 -2.11
CA TRP A 65 3.37 2.33 -1.71
C TRP A 65 4.41 2.44 -2.81
N ASP A 66 5.65 2.22 -2.38
CA ASP A 66 6.81 2.21 -3.24
C ASP A 66 7.16 0.78 -3.62
N TRP A 67 7.55 0.59 -4.87
CA TRP A 67 7.91 -0.70 -5.44
C TRP A 67 9.29 -0.64 -6.08
N ALA A 68 9.91 -1.82 -6.20
CA ALA A 68 11.12 -2.00 -6.98
C ALA A 68 11.06 -3.31 -7.77
N LEU A 69 11.73 -3.32 -8.92
CA LEU A 69 12.05 -4.51 -9.69
C LEU A 69 13.45 -4.99 -9.26
N VAL A 70 13.49 -6.12 -8.57
CA VAL A 70 14.73 -6.72 -8.05
C VAL A 70 14.87 -8.09 -8.66
N SER A 71 15.90 -8.30 -9.49
CA SER A 71 16.16 -9.61 -10.11
C SER A 71 14.94 -10.19 -10.85
N GLY A 72 14.17 -9.33 -11.53
CA GLY A 72 12.97 -9.73 -12.27
C GLY A 72 11.69 -9.86 -11.42
N VAL A 73 11.74 -9.59 -10.12
CA VAL A 73 10.59 -9.65 -9.22
C VAL A 73 10.19 -8.26 -8.76
N ILE A 74 8.89 -7.93 -8.90
CA ILE A 74 8.33 -6.67 -8.41
C ILE A 74 7.96 -6.84 -6.93
N VAL A 75 8.58 -6.04 -6.07
CA VAL A 75 8.42 -6.09 -4.61
C VAL A 75 7.99 -4.75 -4.04
N VAL A 76 7.30 -4.76 -2.90
CA VAL A 76 7.10 -3.55 -2.09
C VAL A 76 8.39 -3.25 -1.32
N LEU A 77 8.86 -2.01 -1.31
CA LEU A 77 10.15 -1.66 -0.70
C LEU A 77 10.17 -1.87 0.82
N ALA A 78 9.16 -1.36 1.53
CA ALA A 78 9.00 -1.64 2.96
C ALA A 78 7.58 -1.33 3.45
N PRO A 79 7.07 -2.02 4.49
CA PRO A 79 5.81 -1.65 5.12
C PRO A 79 5.79 -0.20 5.59
N ALA A 80 6.92 0.32 6.07
CA ALA A 80 7.04 1.67 6.61
C ALA A 80 6.77 2.78 5.57
N THR A 81 6.95 2.51 4.28
CA THR A 81 6.72 3.49 3.21
C THR A 81 5.27 3.51 2.72
N ILE A 82 4.42 2.62 3.23
CA ILE A 82 2.98 2.60 2.91
C ILE A 82 2.33 3.90 3.41
N ARG A 83 1.82 4.67 2.47
CA ARG A 83 1.06 5.91 2.68
C ARG A 83 -0.42 5.56 2.68
N THR A 84 -1.12 5.87 3.75
CA THR A 84 -2.55 5.57 3.84
C THR A 84 -3.20 6.43 4.91
N ASN A 85 -4.50 6.70 4.75
CA ASN A 85 -5.35 7.24 5.80
C ASN A 85 -6.15 6.14 6.53
N VAL A 86 -5.77 4.87 6.43
CA VAL A 86 -6.44 3.76 7.13
C VAL A 86 -5.80 3.47 8.48
N LEU A 87 -6.63 3.23 9.50
CA LEU A 87 -6.25 2.51 10.72
C LEU A 87 -7.09 1.24 10.86
N LEU A 88 -6.43 0.11 11.07
CA LEU A 88 -7.17 -1.15 11.22
C LEU A 88 -7.69 -1.30 12.64
N LEU A 89 -8.95 -1.71 12.76
CA LEU A 89 -9.51 -2.14 14.04
C LEU A 89 -9.20 -3.62 14.24
N MET A 90 -8.59 -3.93 15.37
CA MET A 90 -8.35 -5.29 15.84
C MET A 90 -9.67 -5.93 16.31
N GLU A 91 -9.66 -7.24 16.57
CA GLU A 91 -10.84 -7.97 17.07
C GLU A 91 -11.37 -7.40 18.41
N SER A 92 -10.48 -6.79 19.21
CA SER A 92 -10.82 -6.08 20.43
C SER A 92 -11.62 -4.79 20.19
N GLY A 93 -11.76 -4.34 18.95
CA GLY A 93 -12.40 -3.08 18.56
C GLY A 93 -11.50 -1.84 18.65
N PHE A 94 -10.28 -1.99 19.18
CA PHE A 94 -9.29 -0.90 19.23
C PHE A 94 -8.52 -0.77 17.93
N ALA A 95 -8.16 0.46 17.57
CA ALA A 95 -7.28 0.73 16.45
C ALA A 95 -5.87 0.20 16.74
N ALA A 96 -5.31 -0.52 15.78
CA ALA A 96 -3.92 -0.93 15.80
C ALA A 96 -3.00 0.30 15.69
N PRO A 97 -1.80 0.27 16.28
CA PRO A 97 -0.78 1.28 16.02
C PRO A 97 -0.52 1.42 14.51
N PRO A 98 -0.14 2.61 14.00
CA PRO A 98 0.03 2.85 12.56
C PRO A 98 0.98 1.86 11.87
N MET A 99 2.09 1.49 12.53
CA MET A 99 3.03 0.52 11.94
C MET A 99 2.42 -0.88 11.81
N LEU A 100 1.67 -1.33 12.83
CA LEU A 100 1.00 -2.63 12.77
C LEU A 100 -0.11 -2.63 11.70
N THR A 101 -0.82 -1.51 11.54
CA THR A 101 -1.75 -1.32 10.42
C THR A 101 -1.04 -1.54 9.08
N ARG A 102 0.12 -0.93 8.85
CA ARG A 102 0.88 -1.07 7.60
C ARG A 102 1.33 -2.50 7.31
N VAL A 103 1.78 -3.23 8.33
CA VAL A 103 2.15 -4.66 8.17
C VAL A 103 0.95 -5.48 7.67
N TYR A 104 -0.21 -5.29 8.28
CA TYR A 104 -1.42 -5.99 7.87
C TYR A 104 -1.98 -5.53 6.52
N LEU A 105 -1.81 -4.25 6.16
CA LEU A 105 -2.13 -3.78 4.83
C LEU A 105 -1.18 -4.39 3.80
N LEU A 106 0.11 -4.58 4.10
CA LEU A 106 1.02 -5.28 3.19
C LEU A 106 0.51 -6.67 2.84
N GLU A 107 0.16 -7.48 3.84
CA GLU A 107 -0.42 -8.82 3.61
C GLU A 107 -1.64 -8.78 2.69
N TRP A 108 -2.51 -7.79 2.86
CA TRP A 108 -3.71 -7.63 2.05
C TRP A 108 -3.44 -7.07 0.65
N MET A 109 -2.52 -6.12 0.50
CA MET A 109 -2.12 -5.58 -0.80
C MET A 109 -1.52 -6.65 -1.70
N GLU A 110 -0.83 -7.63 -1.12
CA GLU A 110 -0.32 -8.81 -1.84
C GLU A 110 -1.42 -9.67 -2.46
N THR A 111 -2.68 -9.53 -2.03
CA THR A 111 -3.83 -10.20 -2.67
C THR A 111 -4.48 -9.37 -3.77
N GLN A 112 -3.98 -8.17 -4.05
CA GLN A 112 -4.51 -7.25 -5.07
C GLN A 112 -3.69 -7.36 -6.36
N PRO A 113 -4.28 -7.09 -7.55
CA PRO A 113 -3.63 -7.30 -8.85
C PRO A 113 -2.62 -6.19 -9.21
N TRP A 114 -1.98 -5.56 -8.22
CA TRP A 114 -1.22 -4.34 -8.45
C TRP A 114 0.06 -4.53 -9.25
N ARG A 115 0.67 -5.72 -9.22
CA ARG A 115 1.86 -6.01 -10.04
C ARG A 115 1.55 -5.93 -11.53
N GLU A 116 0.33 -6.25 -11.93
CA GLU A 116 -0.09 -6.17 -13.33
C GLU A 116 -0.11 -4.72 -13.84
N THR A 117 -0.35 -3.73 -12.97
CA THR A 117 -0.27 -2.31 -13.36
C THR A 117 1.19 -1.89 -13.55
N ILE A 118 2.09 -2.40 -12.70
CA ILE A 118 3.52 -2.10 -12.79
C ILE A 118 4.16 -2.75 -14.02
N VAL A 119 3.82 -4.01 -14.33
CA VAL A 119 4.33 -4.69 -15.53
C VAL A 119 4.07 -3.89 -16.81
N LYS A 120 2.94 -3.17 -16.90
CA LYS A 120 2.59 -2.31 -18.05
C LYS A 120 3.47 -1.06 -18.18
N LEU A 121 4.21 -0.70 -17.13
CA LEU A 121 5.15 0.43 -17.14
C LEU A 121 6.56 0.02 -17.56
N LEU A 122 6.90 -1.27 -17.44
CA LEU A 122 8.24 -1.75 -17.74
C LEU A 122 8.48 -1.78 -19.26
N PRO A 123 9.71 -1.50 -19.71
CA PRO A 123 10.09 -1.47 -21.13
C PRO A 123 10.09 -2.84 -21.80
#